data_AF-A0AA35Z912-F1
#
_entry.id   AF-A0AA35Z912-F1
#
_cell.length_a   1.000
_cell.length_b   1.000
_cell.length_c   1.000
_cell.angle_alpha   90.00
_cell.angle_beta   90.00
_cell.angle_gamma   90.00
#
_symmetry.space_group_name_H-M   'P 1'
#
loop_
_entity.id
_entity.type
_entity.pdbx_description
1 polymer ?
#
loop_
_entity_poly.entity_id
_entity_poly.type
_entity_poly.pdbx_seq_one_letter_code
_entity_poly.pdbx_strand_id
1 'polypeptide(L)'
;MTGAFFLLLNGSNICLHISTAIIGICTGAISSASVSTTAELFGAKNFGVNHNIVVVNIPIGSFLFGDMAAFLYRKQGLANGYNGKCMGVKCYQTSFVIWGSLCFLGTFLAIILHSRSRKA
;
A
#
# COMPACT_ATOMS: atom_id res chain seq x y z
N MET A 1 8.35 -1.34 -0.32
CA MET A 1 7.24 -2.07 -1.00
C MET A 1 7.19 -1.84 -2.51
N THR A 2 7.63 -0.69 -3.04
CA THR A 2 7.60 -0.35 -4.48
C THR A 2 8.08 -1.47 -5.43
N GLY A 3 9.24 -2.07 -5.16
CA GLY A 3 9.79 -3.14 -6.00
C GLY A 3 8.89 -4.37 -6.11
N ALA A 4 8.14 -4.72 -5.06
CA ALA A 4 7.21 -5.86 -5.07
C ALA A 4 6.00 -5.61 -5.99
N PHE A 5 5.49 -4.37 -6.05
CA PHE A 5 4.40 -4.02 -6.97
C PHE A 5 4.83 -4.05 -8.43
N PHE A 6 6.05 -3.63 -8.74
CA PHE A 6 6.60 -3.80 -10.09
C PHE A 6 6.86 -5.28 -10.43
N LEU A 7 7.25 -6.09 -9.44
CA LEU A 7 7.51 -7.50 -9.65
C LEU A 7 6.23 -8.31 -9.94
N LEU A 8 5.08 -7.86 -9.41
CA LEU A 8 3.74 -8.39 -9.74
C LEU A 8 3.32 -8.19 -11.22
N LEU A 9 4.01 -7.33 -11.98
CA LEU A 9 3.77 -7.18 -13.41
C LEU A 9 4.23 -8.42 -14.21
N ASN A 10 5.18 -9.18 -13.67
CA ASN A 10 5.59 -10.45 -14.24
C ASN A 10 4.58 -11.52 -13.84
N GLY A 11 3.85 -12.08 -14.82
CA GLY A 11 2.79 -13.07 -14.60
C GLY A 11 3.24 -14.44 -14.07
N SER A 12 4.43 -14.55 -13.48
CA SER A 12 4.96 -15.78 -12.90
C SER A 12 4.46 -15.97 -11.47
N ASN A 13 4.04 -17.20 -11.13
CA ASN A 13 3.60 -17.55 -9.77
C ASN A 13 4.71 -17.30 -8.73
N ILE A 14 5.98 -17.53 -9.10
CA ILE A 14 7.14 -17.28 -8.23
C ILE A 14 7.22 -15.78 -7.88
N CYS A 15 7.03 -14.91 -8.88
CA CYS A 15 7.03 -13.47 -8.68
C CYS A 15 5.90 -13.04 -7.73
N LEU A 16 4.73 -13.67 -7.83
CA LEU A 16 3.60 -13.39 -6.95
C LEU A 16 3.88 -13.78 -5.50
N HIS A 17 4.45 -14.97 -5.26
CA HIS A 17 4.83 -15.42 -3.91
C HIS A 17 5.88 -14.52 -3.28
N ILE A 18 6.95 -14.20 -4.01
CA ILE A 18 8.03 -13.31 -3.53
C ILE A 18 7.47 -11.93 -3.20
N SER A 19 6.65 -11.35 -4.08
CA SER A 19 6.05 -10.04 -3.86
C SER A 19 5.16 -10.03 -2.63
N THR A 20 4.36 -11.07 -2.45
CA THR A 20 3.45 -11.20 -1.30
C THR A 20 4.22 -11.32 0.01
N ALA A 21 5.29 -12.11 0.04
CA ALA A 21 6.17 -12.23 1.21
C ALA A 21 6.81 -10.88 1.58
N ILE A 22 7.34 -10.16 0.58
CA ILE A 22 7.96 -8.83 0.80
C ILE A 22 6.92 -7.83 1.33
N ILE A 23 5.72 -7.80 0.73
CA ILE A 23 4.63 -6.93 1.16
C ILE A 23 4.26 -7.24 2.61
N GLY A 24 4.05 -8.52 2.96
CA GLY A 24 3.71 -8.95 4.31
C GLY A 24 4.76 -8.54 5.36
N ILE A 25 6.05 -8.79 5.07
CA ILE A 25 7.15 -8.42 5.97
C ILE A 25 7.22 -6.91 6.17
N CYS A 26 7.13 -6.12 5.09
CA CYS A 26 7.16 -4.66 5.18
C CYS A 26 5.96 -4.11 5.98
N THR A 27 4.75 -4.59 5.72
CA THR A 27 3.54 -4.16 6.43
C THR A 27 3.62 -4.49 7.92
N GLY A 28 4.13 -5.67 8.26
CA GLY A 28 4.39 -6.05 9.65
C GLY A 28 5.36 -5.08 10.34
N ALA A 29 6.48 -4.77 9.69
CA ALA A 29 7.46 -3.82 10.23
C ALA A 29 6.87 -2.41 10.44
N ILE A 30 6.08 -1.90 9.48
CA ILE A 30 5.42 -0.59 9.59
C ILE A 30 4.42 -0.59 10.74
N SER A 31 3.63 -1.65 10.89
CA SER A 31 2.62 -1.76 11.95
C SER A 31 3.29 -1.76 13.32
N SER A 32 4.36 -2.53 13.51
CA SER A 32 5.12 -2.56 14.75
C SER A 32 5.75 -1.20 15.07
N ALA A 33 6.37 -0.54 14.08
CA ALA A 33 6.94 0.80 14.27
C ALA A 33 5.87 1.84 14.63
N SER A 34 4.68 1.73 14.03
CA SER A 34 3.55 2.61 14.33
C SER A 34 3.04 2.46 15.76
N VAL A 35 3.00 1.24 16.29
CA VAL A 35 2.60 0.97 17.68
C VAL A 35 3.61 1.58 18.66
N SER A 36 4.91 1.33 18.44
CA SER A 36 5.97 1.87 19.30
C SER A 36 6.00 3.40 19.30
N THR A 37 5.96 4.02 18.12
CA THR A 37 5.93 5.49 18.01
C THR A 37 4.71 6.12 18.66
N THR A 38 3.54 5.48 18.56
CA THR A 38 2.32 5.97 19.23
C THR A 38 2.46 5.91 20.75
N ALA A 39 3.09 4.85 21.29
CA ALA A 39 3.34 4.71 22.72
C ALA A 39 4.33 5.76 23.25
N GLU A 40 5.41 6.03 22.50
CA GLU A 40 6.43 7.01 22.86
C GLU A 40 5.91 8.46 22.79
N LEU A 41 5.15 8.81 21.75
CA LEU A 41 4.74 10.20 21.50
C LEU A 41 3.59 10.67 22.39
N PHE A 42 2.68 9.77 22.78
CA PHE A 42 1.45 10.13 23.50
C PHE A 42 1.38 9.61 24.95
N GLY A 43 2.33 8.74 25.33
CA GLY A 43 2.40 8.16 26.66
C GLY A 43 1.26 7.16 26.96
N ALA A 44 1.44 6.39 28.03
CA ALA A 44 0.53 5.28 28.38
C ALA A 44 -0.87 5.72 28.87
N LYS A 45 -1.08 7.01 29.17
CA LYS A 45 -2.28 7.48 29.87
C LYS A 45 -3.56 7.43 29.00
N ASN A 46 -3.44 7.56 27.67
CA ASN A 46 -4.55 7.46 26.71
C ASN A 46 -4.16 6.65 25.45
N PHE A 47 -3.33 5.61 25.61
CA PHE A 47 -2.80 4.84 24.47
C PHE A 47 -3.89 4.24 23.57
N GLY A 48 -4.98 3.71 24.16
CA GLY A 48 -6.07 3.07 23.41
C GLY A 48 -6.79 4.02 22.44
N VAL A 49 -7.07 5.26 22.86
CA VAL A 49 -7.73 6.26 22.01
C VAL A 49 -6.79 6.69 20.88
N ASN A 50 -5.52 6.92 21.22
CA ASN A 50 -4.55 7.42 20.27
C ASN A 50 -4.15 6.37 19.23
N HIS A 51 -4.04 5.11 19.64
CA HIS A 51 -3.84 3.99 18.73
C HIS A 51 -5.06 3.76 17.82
N ASN A 52 -6.29 3.89 18.36
CA ASN A 52 -7.50 3.80 17.54
C ASN A 52 -7.53 4.87 16.44
N ILE A 53 -7.10 6.11 16.72
CA ILE A 53 -6.99 7.17 15.69
C ILE A 53 -5.99 6.77 14.59
N VAL A 54 -4.86 6.16 14.96
CA VAL A 54 -3.88 5.67 13.99
C VAL A 54 -4.45 4.54 13.14
N VAL A 55 -5.16 3.59 13.76
CA VAL A 55 -5.76 2.43 13.08
C VAL A 55 -6.88 2.84 12.11
N VAL A 56 -7.56 3.98 12.33
CA VAL A 56 -8.58 4.51 11.40
C VAL A 56 -8.04 4.79 10.00
N ASN A 57 -6.72 4.95 9.82
CA ASN A 57 -6.13 5.03 8.49
C ASN A 57 -6.37 3.77 7.64
N ILE A 58 -6.51 2.60 8.28
CA ILE A 58 -6.74 1.32 7.60
C ILE A 58 -8.09 1.30 6.88
N PRO A 59 -9.25 1.48 7.54
CA PRO A 59 -10.55 1.48 6.85
C PRO A 59 -10.68 2.59 5.82
N ILE A 60 -10.13 3.78 6.06
CA ILE A 60 -10.12 4.88 5.09
C ILE A 60 -9.34 4.48 3.84
N GLY A 61 -8.14 3.92 4.02
CA GLY A 61 -7.32 3.41 2.93
C GLY A 61 -8.01 2.30 2.16
N SER A 62 -8.56 1.30 2.86
CA SER A 62 -9.28 0.19 2.22
C SER A 62 -10.49 0.66 1.43
N PHE A 63 -11.23 1.66 1.90
CA PHE A 63 -12.37 2.22 1.18
C PHE A 63 -11.92 2.93 -0.11
N LEU A 64 -10.97 3.87 -0.01
CA LEU A 64 -10.50 4.66 -1.15
C LEU A 64 -9.74 3.81 -2.19
N PHE A 65 -8.75 3.04 -1.74
CA PHE A 65 -7.93 2.22 -2.64
C PHE A 65 -8.71 1.00 -3.16
N GLY A 66 -9.64 0.46 -2.36
CA GLY A 66 -10.52 -0.63 -2.77
C GLY A 66 -11.49 -0.22 -3.88
N ASP A 67 -12.17 0.93 -3.72
CA ASP A 67 -13.07 1.45 -4.75
C ASP A 67 -12.31 1.84 -6.03
N MET A 68 -11.16 2.51 -5.88
CA MET A 68 -10.31 2.84 -7.02
C MET A 68 -9.84 1.59 -7.78
N ALA A 69 -9.46 0.52 -7.07
CA ALA A 69 -9.08 -0.75 -7.69
C ALA A 69 -10.25 -1.41 -8.44
N ALA A 70 -11.46 -1.38 -7.87
CA ALA A 70 -12.65 -1.90 -8.51
C ALA A 70 -13.02 -1.10 -9.78
N PHE A 71 -12.90 0.23 -9.72
CA PHE A 71 -13.13 1.11 -10.86
C PHE A 71 -12.13 0.85 -12.00
N LEU A 72 -10.83 0.79 -11.70
CA LEU A 72 -9.77 0.49 -12.67
C LEU A 72 -9.98 -0.88 -13.32
N TYR A 73 -10.30 -1.89 -12.51
CA TYR A 73 -10.58 -3.24 -12.98
C TYR A 73 -11.74 -3.27 -13.99
N ARG A 74 -12.87 -2.65 -13.65
CA ARG A 74 -14.04 -2.57 -14.55
C ARG A 74 -13.70 -1.81 -15.85
N LYS A 75 -12.99 -0.69 -15.73
CA LYS A 75 -12.57 0.12 -16.88
C LYS A 75 -11.69 -0.66 -17.86
N GLN A 76 -10.71 -1.41 -17.35
CA GLN A 76 -9.84 -2.24 -18.17
C GLN A 76 -10.57 -3.47 -18.75
N GLY A 77 -11.50 -4.06 -18.01
CA GLY A 77 -12.32 -5.16 -18.50
C GLY A 77 -13.25 -4.75 -19.65
N LEU A 78 -13.77 -3.53 -19.63
CA LEU A 78 -14.55 -2.96 -20.73
C LEU A 78 -13.67 -2.60 -21.94
N ALA A 79 -12.53 -1.94 -21.70
CA ALA A 79 -11.62 -1.51 -22.76
C ALA A 79 -11.05 -2.68 -23.59
N ASN A 80 -10.86 -3.84 -22.96
CA ASN A 80 -10.34 -5.03 -23.61
C ASN A 80 -11.45 -5.98 -24.16
N GLY A 81 -12.72 -5.54 -24.17
CA GLY A 81 -13.82 -6.32 -24.76
C GLY A 81 -14.30 -7.51 -23.92
N TYR A 82 -13.89 -7.63 -22.66
CA TYR A 82 -14.23 -8.77 -21.79
C TYR A 82 -15.59 -8.64 -21.08
N ASN A 83 -16.56 -7.88 -21.63
CA ASN A 83 -17.87 -7.64 -20.98
C ASN A 83 -17.78 -7.31 -19.48
N GLY A 84 -16.72 -6.59 -19.06
CA GLY A 84 -16.46 -6.23 -17.66
C GLY A 84 -15.85 -7.32 -16.77
N LYS A 85 -15.50 -8.49 -17.28
CA LYS A 85 -14.89 -9.61 -16.54
C LYS A 85 -13.52 -9.99 -17.12
N CYS A 86 -12.46 -9.26 -16.75
CA CYS A 86 -11.10 -9.55 -17.20
C CYS A 86 -10.27 -10.12 -16.04
N MET A 87 -9.75 -11.34 -16.17
CA MET A 87 -9.02 -12.02 -15.10
C MET A 87 -7.52 -12.08 -15.41
N GLY A 88 -6.69 -11.93 -14.38
CA GLY A 88 -5.23 -12.08 -14.47
C GLY A 88 -4.45 -10.77 -14.47
N VAL A 89 -3.12 -10.90 -14.55
CA VAL A 89 -2.15 -9.81 -14.34
C VAL A 89 -2.35 -8.66 -15.33
N LYS A 90 -2.78 -8.94 -16.57
CA LYS A 90 -3.07 -7.90 -17.56
C LYS A 90 -4.21 -6.97 -17.15
N CYS A 91 -5.21 -7.46 -16.42
CA CYS A 91 -6.29 -6.62 -15.91
C CYS A 91 -5.81 -5.76 -14.73
N TYR A 92 -5.01 -6.32 -13.83
CA TYR A 92 -4.54 -5.59 -12.63
C TYR A 92 -3.30 -4.74 -12.87
N GLN A 93 -2.72 -4.80 -14.07
CA GLN A 93 -1.47 -4.13 -14.42
C GLN A 93 -1.50 -2.63 -14.09
N THR A 94 -2.58 -1.93 -14.45
CA THR A 94 -2.71 -0.49 -14.18
C THR A 94 -2.79 -0.21 -12.68
N SER A 95 -3.52 -1.02 -11.92
CA SER A 95 -3.58 -0.90 -10.46
C SER A 95 -2.21 -1.11 -9.82
N PHE A 96 -1.44 -2.11 -10.28
CA PHE A 96 -0.08 -2.35 -9.77
C PHE A 96 0.88 -1.20 -10.07
N VAL A 97 0.80 -0.60 -11.27
CA VAL A 97 1.61 0.59 -11.62
C VAL A 97 1.24 1.77 -10.73
N ILE A 98 -0.06 2.04 -10.54
CA ILE A 98 -0.53 3.13 -9.69
C ILE A 98 -0.06 2.92 -8.25
N TRP A 99 -0.24 1.73 -7.68
CA TRP A 99 0.18 1.43 -6.30
C TRP A 99 1.70 1.49 -6.15
N GLY A 100 2.45 0.98 -7.13
CA GLY A 100 3.91 1.11 -7.18
C GLY A 100 4.36 2.56 -7.18
N SER A 101 3.74 3.41 -8.01
CA SER A 101 4.05 4.84 -8.10
C SER A 101 3.74 5.60 -6.80
N LEU A 102 2.61 5.30 -6.16
CA LEU A 102 2.24 5.87 -4.87
C LEU A 102 3.22 5.47 -3.76
N CYS A 103 3.63 4.19 -3.71
CA CYS A 103 4.66 3.75 -2.78
C CYS A 103 6.01 4.43 -3.02
N PHE A 104 6.38 4.66 -4.28
CA PHE A 104 7.60 5.39 -4.64
C PHE A 104 7.55 6.83 -4.16
N LEU A 105 6.46 7.54 -4.47
CA LEU A 105 6.23 8.91 -4.01
C LEU A 105 6.24 8.99 -2.48
N GLY A 106 5.54 8.10 -1.79
CA GLY A 106 5.52 8.04 -0.33
C GLY A 106 6.91 7.82 0.27
N THR A 107 7.73 6.93 -0.33
CA THR A 107 9.11 6.71 0.09
C THR A 107 9.96 7.96 -0.12
N PHE A 108 9.82 8.63 -1.26
CA PHE A 108 10.54 9.85 -1.58
C PHE A 108 10.18 10.99 -0.62
N LEU A 109 8.88 11.20 -0.36
CA LEU A 109 8.38 12.15 0.63
C LEU A 109 8.91 11.84 2.04
N ALA A 110 8.93 10.56 2.44
CA ALA A 110 9.47 10.15 3.73
C ALA A 110 10.98 10.44 3.86
N ILE A 111 11.76 10.19 2.79
CA ILE A 111 13.19 10.52 2.76
C ILE A 111 13.40 12.03 2.87
N ILE A 112 12.62 12.83 2.13
CA ILE A 112 12.66 14.30 2.22
C ILE A 112 12.36 14.75 3.64
N LEU A 113 11.26 14.26 4.22
CA LEU A 113 10.84 14.65 5.55
C LEU A 113 11.88 14.26 6.61
N HIS A 114 12.43 13.05 6.52
CA HIS A 114 13.50 12.58 7.38
C HIS A 114 14.77 13.43 7.25
N SER A 115 15.14 13.83 6.02
CA SER A 115 16.28 14.72 5.78
C SER A 115 16.06 16.14 6.34
N ARG A 116 14.81 16.62 6.35
CA ARG A 116 14.45 17.92 6.95
C ARG A 116 14.44 17.85 8.48
N SER A 117 13.83 16.83 9.06
CA SER A 117 13.78 16.64 10.52
C SER A 117 15.16 16.45 11.14
N ARG A 118 16.15 15.96 10.38
CA ARG A 118 17.53 15.82 10.85
C ARG A 118 18.38 17.09 10.68
N LYS A 119 17.91 18.06 9.90
CA LYS A 119 18.55 19.36 9.67
C LYS A 119 17.99 20.47 10.56
N ALA A 120 16.81 20.27 11.13
CA ALA A 120 16.22 21.13 12.16
C ALA A 120 16.69 20.68 13.54
#